data_AF-F2KDV8-F1
#
_entry.id   AF-F2KDV8-F1
#
_cell.length_a   1.000
_cell.length_b   1.000
_cell.length_c   1.000
_cell.angle_alpha   90.00
_cell.angle_beta   90.00
_cell.angle_gamma   90.00
#
_symmetry.space_group_name_H-M   'P 1'
#
loop_
_entity.id
_entity.type
_entity.pdbx_description
1 polymer ?
#
loop_
_entity_poly.entity_id
_entity_poly.type
_entity_poly.pdbx_seq_one_letter_code
_entity_poly.pdbx_strand_id
1 'polypeptide(L)'
;MEFELPATYVYPDEYGTSRSTGFTVPSPGAIVNRMVQERSAAYARGDWAPMLERHLHAMHSNKPAYGLDGFIMGDLKVAHGADLLLLKNPKLSTADAWNQGIKEGSKIQNNAQLAVPTEFSGGTFTPFKAIQHWLLGNGNTASVQISRIGINPTPEKIPDLMAIINTARIGETTVNFNTSYYTGQDSVIPRIYLGTITLNITGKITRNTSGTVSFSGVVKAFSDRYDANASSHRTGFDEAATTALREVGRVANAKDYAIQINGELPISYAR
;
A
#
# COMPACT_ATOMS: atom_id res chain seq x y z
N MET A 1 -25.60 -12.73 -4.77
CA MET A 1 -24.34 -13.34 -5.22
C MET A 1 -23.38 -13.14 -4.06
N GLU A 2 -23.29 -14.15 -3.19
CA GLU A 2 -22.38 -14.14 -2.04
C GLU A 2 -20.95 -14.25 -2.56
N PHE A 3 -20.14 -13.25 -2.22
CA PHE A 3 -18.69 -13.36 -2.38
C PHE A 3 -18.18 -14.16 -1.19
N GLU A 4 -17.96 -15.46 -1.38
CA GLU A 4 -17.15 -16.23 -0.44
C GLU A 4 -15.72 -15.65 -0.44
N LEU A 5 -15.32 -15.12 0.70
CA LEU A 5 -13.93 -14.76 0.94
C LEU A 5 -13.10 -16.06 0.92
N PRO A 6 -11.93 -16.07 0.26
CA PRO A 6 -11.04 -17.23 0.32
C PRO A 6 -10.67 -17.50 1.79
N ALA A 7 -10.67 -18.78 2.17
CA ALA A 7 -10.47 -19.22 3.54
C ALA A 7 -9.22 -18.58 4.18
N THR A 8 -9.43 -17.84 5.26
CA THR A 8 -8.36 -17.41 6.15
C THR A 8 -7.79 -18.67 6.81
N TYR A 9 -6.57 -19.05 6.46
CA TYR A 9 -5.82 -20.01 7.25
C TYR A 9 -5.45 -19.33 8.57
N VAL A 10 -6.21 -19.66 9.62
CA VAL A 10 -5.74 -19.50 10.99
C VAL A 10 -4.54 -20.43 11.11
N TYR A 11 -3.33 -19.86 11.10
CA TYR A 11 -2.19 -20.61 11.58
C TYR A 11 -2.37 -20.70 13.09
N PRO A 12 -2.65 -21.89 13.65
CA PRO A 12 -2.61 -22.02 15.09
C PRO A 12 -1.23 -21.56 15.54
N ASP A 13 -1.25 -20.86 16.66
CA ASP A 13 -0.25 -20.59 17.66
C ASP A 13 0.62 -21.79 18.08
N GLU A 14 0.92 -22.72 17.16
CA GLU A 14 1.90 -23.78 17.30
C GLU A 14 3.34 -23.24 17.21
N TYR A 15 3.64 -22.25 18.06
CA TYR A 15 5.00 -22.05 18.53
C TYR A 15 5.36 -23.24 19.44
N GLY A 16 5.72 -24.37 18.81
CA GLY A 16 6.47 -25.43 19.48
C GLY A 16 5.71 -26.72 19.84
N THR A 17 4.94 -27.31 18.92
CA THR A 17 4.84 -28.77 18.95
C THR A 17 5.52 -29.40 17.74
N SER A 18 6.65 -30.05 18.01
CA SER A 18 7.25 -31.01 17.10
C SER A 18 6.22 -32.10 16.83
N ARG A 19 5.75 -32.20 15.59
CA ARG A 19 5.06 -33.39 15.09
C ARG A 19 5.75 -33.87 13.83
N SER A 20 6.82 -34.66 14.00
CA SER A 20 6.93 -36.00 13.41
C SER A 20 8.18 -36.73 13.91
N THR A 21 7.94 -37.95 14.39
CA THR A 21 8.84 -39.12 14.45
C THR A 21 10.31 -38.90 14.82
N GLY A 22 10.62 -39.04 16.11
CA GLY A 22 11.98 -39.16 16.62
C GLY A 22 12.29 -38.12 17.70
N PHE A 23 13.01 -38.53 18.74
CA PHE A 23 13.54 -37.63 19.77
C PHE A 23 14.60 -36.70 19.17
N THR A 24 14.18 -35.66 18.45
CA THR A 24 15.00 -34.50 18.13
C THR A 24 14.73 -33.44 19.19
N VAL A 25 15.77 -33.13 19.97
CA VAL A 25 15.75 -32.02 20.92
C VAL A 25 15.30 -30.75 20.18
N PRO A 26 14.35 -29.95 20.70
CA PRO A 26 13.94 -28.72 20.05
C PRO A 26 15.16 -27.82 19.83
N SER A 27 15.59 -27.66 18.57
CA SER A 27 16.66 -26.74 18.22
C SER A 27 16.04 -25.35 18.03
N PRO A 28 16.43 -24.33 18.82
CA PRO A 28 15.96 -22.96 18.63
C PRO A 28 16.16 -22.47 17.19
N GLY A 29 17.25 -22.86 16.53
CA GLY A 29 17.52 -22.52 15.13
C GLY A 29 16.52 -23.15 14.16
N ALA A 30 16.08 -24.38 14.39
CA ALA A 30 15.07 -25.04 13.56
C ALA A 30 13.69 -24.38 13.68
N ILE A 31 13.32 -23.94 14.89
CA ILE A 31 12.08 -23.21 15.16
C ILE A 31 12.12 -21.84 14.45
N VAL A 32 13.22 -21.10 14.58
CA VAL A 32 13.41 -19.80 13.91
C VAL A 32 13.34 -19.95 12.38
N ASN A 33 13.98 -20.96 11.81
CA ASN A 33 13.93 -21.22 10.37
C ASN A 33 12.51 -21.51 9.89
N ARG A 34 11.76 -22.33 10.63
CA ARG A 34 10.35 -22.62 10.31
C ARG A 34 9.50 -21.35 10.35
N MET A 35 9.66 -20.51 11.37
CA MET A 35 8.95 -19.23 11.48
C MET A 35 9.23 -18.31 10.28
N VAL A 36 10.49 -18.22 9.85
CA VAL A 36 10.87 -17.43 8.67
C VAL A 36 10.24 -17.99 7.40
N GLN A 37 10.23 -19.32 7.23
CA GLN A 37 9.61 -19.97 6.07
C GLN A 37 8.10 -19.73 6.00
N GLU A 38 7.39 -19.87 7.12
CA GLU A 38 5.94 -19.65 7.18
C GLU A 38 5.56 -18.19 6.87
N ARG A 39 6.30 -17.21 7.43
CA ARG A 39 6.10 -15.80 7.07
C ARG A 39 6.40 -15.54 5.61
N SER A 40 7.51 -16.07 5.10
CA SER A 40 7.89 -15.92 3.69
C SER A 40 6.80 -16.46 2.76
N ALA A 41 6.19 -17.60 3.09
CA ALA A 41 5.08 -18.17 2.33
C ALA A 41 3.84 -17.27 2.36
N ALA A 42 3.53 -16.63 3.50
CA ALA A 42 2.43 -15.67 3.60
C ALA A 42 2.68 -14.42 2.74
N TYR A 43 3.87 -13.83 2.83
CA TYR A 43 4.22 -12.69 2.00
C TYR A 43 4.24 -13.01 0.50
N ALA A 44 4.67 -14.21 0.11
CA ALA A 44 4.64 -14.66 -1.28
C ALA A 44 3.21 -14.73 -1.85
N ARG A 45 2.19 -14.89 -0.99
CA ARG A 45 0.77 -14.81 -1.37
C ARG A 45 0.19 -13.38 -1.33
N GLY A 46 0.96 -12.42 -0.83
CA GLY A 46 0.51 -11.03 -0.63
C GLY A 46 -0.12 -10.77 0.72
N ASP A 47 -0.05 -11.71 1.67
CA ASP A 47 -0.67 -11.63 3.01
C ASP A 47 0.15 -10.75 3.97
N TRP A 48 0.62 -9.58 3.51
CA TRP A 48 1.51 -8.73 4.30
C TRP A 48 0.82 -8.07 5.50
N ALA A 49 -0.48 -7.77 5.40
CA ALA A 49 -1.23 -7.10 6.46
C ALA A 49 -1.39 -7.97 7.72
N PRO A 50 -1.89 -9.23 7.62
CA PRO A 50 -1.92 -10.14 8.77
C PRO A 50 -0.54 -10.41 9.36
N MET A 51 0.52 -10.45 8.53
CA MET A 51 1.89 -10.62 9.03
C MET A 51 2.37 -9.39 9.81
N LEU A 52 2.04 -8.18 9.34
CA LEU A 52 2.34 -6.96 10.08
C LEU A 52 1.57 -6.92 11.41
N GLU A 53 0.29 -7.26 11.43
CA GLU A 53 -0.51 -7.34 12.65
C GLU A 53 0.09 -8.32 13.68
N ARG A 54 0.54 -9.50 13.22
CA ARG A 54 1.27 -10.46 14.07
C ARG A 54 2.55 -9.86 14.65
N HIS A 55 3.33 -9.15 13.83
CA HIS A 55 4.53 -8.44 14.30
C HIS A 55 4.18 -7.39 15.35
N LEU A 56 3.16 -6.57 15.10
CA LEU A 56 2.70 -5.52 16.02
C LEU A 56 2.24 -6.10 17.37
N HIS A 57 1.55 -7.23 17.36
CA HIS A 57 1.18 -7.95 18.59
C HIS A 57 2.41 -8.45 19.35
N ALA A 58 3.38 -9.06 18.67
CA ALA A 58 4.61 -9.55 19.31
C ALA A 58 5.45 -8.40 19.90
N MET A 59 5.50 -7.27 19.19
CA MET A 59 6.28 -6.09 19.56
C MET A 59 5.89 -5.48 20.91
N HIS A 60 4.65 -5.66 21.37
CA HIS A 60 4.24 -5.25 22.71
C HIS A 60 5.19 -5.77 23.79
N SER A 61 5.74 -6.98 23.60
CA SER A 61 6.63 -7.65 24.55
C SER A 61 8.12 -7.43 24.28
N ASN A 62 8.47 -6.62 23.27
CA ASN A 62 9.88 -6.36 22.95
C ASN A 62 10.59 -5.59 24.08
N LYS A 63 11.92 -5.58 24.04
CA LYS A 63 12.75 -4.78 24.95
C LYS A 63 13.64 -3.85 24.13
N PRO A 64 13.34 -2.54 24.05
CA PRO A 64 12.19 -1.85 24.66
C PRO A 64 10.85 -2.27 24.05
N ALA A 65 9.76 -2.12 24.81
CA ALA A 65 8.41 -2.43 24.32
C ALA A 65 8.13 -1.62 23.05
N TYR A 66 7.49 -2.25 22.08
CA TYR A 66 7.24 -1.72 20.73
C TYR A 66 8.49 -1.39 19.90
N GLY A 67 9.68 -1.81 20.34
CA GLY A 67 10.90 -1.71 19.54
C GLY A 67 10.85 -2.62 18.30
N LEU A 68 11.48 -2.20 17.20
CA LEU A 68 11.63 -3.03 16.01
C LEU A 68 12.62 -4.17 16.29
N ASP A 69 12.16 -5.42 16.16
CA ASP A 69 13.03 -6.60 16.30
C ASP A 69 13.71 -6.98 14.98
N GLY A 70 14.61 -7.97 15.04
CA GLY A 70 15.32 -8.46 13.85
C GLY A 70 14.41 -9.11 12.80
N PHE A 71 13.25 -9.66 13.19
CA PHE A 71 12.33 -10.33 12.27
C PHE A 71 11.59 -9.32 11.41
N ILE A 72 10.93 -8.32 12.02
CA ILE A 72 10.25 -7.29 11.24
C ILE A 72 11.25 -6.48 10.42
N MET A 73 12.45 -6.22 10.94
CA MET A 73 13.48 -5.48 10.20
C MET A 73 13.94 -6.25 8.97
N GLY A 74 14.06 -7.58 9.07
CA GLY A 74 14.27 -8.44 7.91
C GLY A 74 13.13 -8.32 6.90
N ASP A 75 11.89 -8.49 7.35
CA ASP A 75 10.71 -8.51 6.47
C ASP A 75 10.48 -7.15 5.79
N LEU A 76 10.73 -6.02 6.48
CA LEU A 76 10.68 -4.67 5.92
C LEU A 76 11.73 -4.47 4.81
N LYS A 77 12.95 -4.99 4.98
CA LYS A 77 14.00 -4.95 3.95
C LYS A 77 13.63 -5.78 2.73
N VAL A 78 13.03 -6.95 2.94
CA VAL A 78 12.54 -7.80 1.84
C VAL A 78 11.41 -7.11 1.08
N ALA A 79 10.44 -6.52 1.79
CA ALA A 79 9.34 -5.77 1.17
C ALA A 79 9.84 -4.58 0.37
N HIS A 80 10.84 -3.85 0.88
CA HIS A 80 11.51 -2.79 0.14
C HIS A 80 12.09 -3.30 -1.19
N GLY A 81 12.85 -4.39 -1.15
CA GLY A 81 13.41 -5.02 -2.33
C GLY A 81 12.36 -5.53 -3.32
N ALA A 82 11.31 -6.19 -2.81
CA ALA A 82 10.21 -6.73 -3.61
C ALA A 82 9.43 -5.62 -4.33
N ASP A 83 9.15 -4.50 -3.66
CA ASP A 83 8.51 -3.35 -4.28
C ASP A 83 9.39 -2.70 -5.36
N LEU A 84 10.72 -2.60 -5.13
CA LEU A 84 11.64 -2.12 -6.17
C LEU A 84 11.67 -3.02 -7.41
N LEU A 85 11.51 -4.33 -7.23
CA LEU A 85 11.40 -5.28 -8.34
C LEU A 85 10.09 -5.12 -9.10
N LEU A 86 8.96 -4.91 -8.40
CA LEU A 86 7.67 -4.60 -9.03
C LEU A 86 7.67 -3.24 -9.75
N LEU A 87 8.41 -2.26 -9.23
CA LEU A 87 8.59 -0.98 -9.90
C LEU A 87 9.27 -1.18 -11.27
N LYS A 88 10.35 -1.98 -11.31
CA LYS A 88 11.10 -2.31 -12.52
C LYS A 88 10.34 -3.22 -13.48
N ASN A 89 9.63 -4.22 -12.96
CA ASN A 89 8.85 -5.18 -13.72
C ASN A 89 7.45 -5.38 -13.10
N PRO A 90 6.44 -4.61 -13.55
CA PRO A 90 5.09 -4.69 -13.01
C PRO A 90 4.38 -6.03 -13.25
N LYS A 91 4.90 -6.87 -14.16
CA LYS A 91 4.33 -8.17 -14.51
C LYS A 91 4.86 -9.31 -13.62
N LEU A 92 5.80 -9.01 -12.73
CA LEU A 92 6.35 -10.01 -11.83
C LEU A 92 5.27 -10.52 -10.87
N SER A 93 5.21 -11.84 -10.67
CA SER A 93 4.27 -12.40 -9.69
C SER A 93 4.63 -11.94 -8.27
N THR A 94 3.66 -11.87 -7.37
CA THR A 94 3.89 -11.53 -5.95
C THR A 94 4.91 -12.47 -5.30
N ALA A 95 4.83 -13.76 -5.63
CA ALA A 95 5.74 -14.77 -5.08
C ALA A 95 7.17 -14.57 -5.58
N ASP A 96 7.36 -14.32 -6.88
CA ASP A 96 8.68 -14.06 -7.46
C ASP A 96 9.27 -12.75 -6.93
N ALA A 97 8.45 -11.71 -6.82
CA ALA A 97 8.86 -10.43 -6.25
C ALA A 97 9.35 -10.59 -4.81
N TRP A 98 8.65 -11.38 -3.98
CA TRP A 98 9.08 -11.67 -2.63
C TRP A 98 10.37 -12.50 -2.57
N ASN A 99 10.42 -13.62 -3.29
CA ASN A 99 11.56 -14.54 -3.28
C ASN A 99 12.84 -13.86 -3.78
N GLN A 100 12.74 -13.02 -4.82
CA GLN A 100 13.85 -12.20 -5.29
C GLN A 100 14.13 -11.02 -4.33
N GLY A 101 13.09 -10.47 -3.72
CA GLY A 101 13.17 -9.45 -2.67
C GLY A 101 14.02 -9.88 -1.49
N ILE A 102 14.09 -11.17 -1.15
CA ILE A 102 14.98 -11.69 -0.09
C ILE A 102 16.44 -11.36 -0.39
N LYS A 103 16.86 -11.53 -1.65
CA LYS A 103 18.22 -11.22 -2.11
C LYS A 103 18.49 -9.72 -2.18
N GLU A 104 17.47 -8.92 -2.51
CA GLU A 104 17.61 -7.46 -2.50
C GLU A 104 17.68 -6.91 -1.08
N GLY A 105 16.82 -7.39 -0.19
CA GLY A 105 16.80 -7.02 1.22
C GLY A 105 18.09 -7.37 1.96
N SER A 106 18.74 -8.49 1.62
CA SER A 106 20.02 -8.88 2.22
C SER A 106 21.19 -7.94 1.86
N LYS A 107 21.05 -7.11 0.82
CA LYS A 107 22.05 -6.08 0.47
C LYS A 107 21.98 -4.87 1.40
N ILE A 108 20.88 -4.70 2.13
CA ILE A 108 20.62 -3.57 3.02
C ILE A 108 21.28 -3.85 4.37
N GLN A 109 22.46 -3.27 4.57
CA GLN A 109 23.28 -3.48 5.76
C GLN A 109 22.86 -2.57 6.92
N ASN A 110 22.36 -1.37 6.64
CA ASN A 110 21.98 -0.41 7.67
C ASN A 110 20.73 0.41 7.30
N ASN A 111 20.16 1.09 8.30
CA ASN A 111 18.92 1.84 8.15
C ASN A 111 19.09 3.12 7.31
N ALA A 112 20.30 3.68 7.21
CA ALA A 112 20.54 4.87 6.38
C ALA A 112 20.29 4.58 4.89
N GLN A 113 20.50 3.34 4.44
CA GLN A 113 20.17 2.91 3.08
C GLN A 113 18.65 2.86 2.81
N LEU A 114 17.83 2.82 3.85
CA LEU A 114 16.37 2.91 3.77
C LEU A 114 15.87 4.36 3.91
N ALA A 115 16.73 5.27 4.35
CA ALA A 115 16.45 6.68 4.58
C ALA A 115 16.81 7.56 3.38
N VAL A 116 16.34 7.17 2.19
CA VAL A 116 16.56 7.88 0.93
C VAL A 116 15.24 8.10 0.20
N PRO A 117 15.12 9.15 -0.64
CA PRO A 117 13.96 9.30 -1.51
C PRO A 117 13.70 8.04 -2.32
N THR A 118 12.43 7.62 -2.41
CA THR A 118 12.07 6.35 -3.03
C THR A 118 10.83 6.47 -3.90
N GLU A 119 10.76 5.70 -4.97
CA GLU A 119 9.56 5.55 -5.77
C GLU A 119 8.88 4.22 -5.42
N PHE A 120 7.55 4.26 -5.26
CA PHE A 120 6.71 3.11 -4.99
C PHE A 120 6.23 2.47 -6.30
N SER A 121 6.11 1.14 -6.28
CA SER A 121 5.60 0.42 -7.44
C SER A 121 4.10 0.60 -7.69
N GLY A 122 3.33 0.91 -6.65
CA GLY A 122 1.86 0.85 -6.63
C GLY A 122 1.30 -0.57 -6.44
N GLY A 123 2.17 -1.58 -6.30
CA GLY A 123 1.81 -2.99 -6.23
C GLY A 123 1.60 -3.53 -4.81
N THR A 124 1.53 -4.86 -4.70
CA THR A 124 1.16 -5.59 -3.47
C THR A 124 1.98 -5.20 -2.24
N PHE A 125 3.28 -4.93 -2.40
CA PHE A 125 4.19 -4.60 -1.29
C PHE A 125 4.33 -3.10 -1.02
N THR A 126 3.73 -2.23 -1.83
CA THR A 126 3.80 -0.77 -1.65
C THR A 126 3.30 -0.32 -0.27
N PRO A 127 2.16 -0.81 0.26
CA PRO A 127 1.72 -0.41 1.60
C PRO A 127 2.74 -0.76 2.70
N PHE A 128 3.35 -1.93 2.60
CA PHE A 128 4.34 -2.37 3.58
C PHE A 128 5.63 -1.54 3.49
N LYS A 129 6.06 -1.21 2.27
CA LYS A 129 7.17 -0.26 2.04
C LYS A 129 6.83 1.16 2.49
N ALA A 130 5.58 1.61 2.35
CA ALA A 130 5.15 2.92 2.84
C ALA A 130 5.27 3.03 4.38
N ILE A 131 4.91 1.95 5.09
CA ILE A 131 5.11 1.84 6.55
C ILE A 131 6.61 1.79 6.89
N GLN A 132 7.40 1.00 6.15
CA GLN A 132 8.86 0.98 6.30
C GLN A 132 9.45 2.39 6.16
N HIS A 133 8.99 3.16 5.17
CA HIS A 133 9.50 4.50 4.88
C HIS A 133 9.07 5.51 5.94
N TRP A 134 7.89 5.34 6.54
CA TRP A 134 7.48 6.13 7.70
C TRP A 134 8.38 5.88 8.93
N LEU A 135 8.65 4.59 9.20
CA LEU A 135 9.46 4.17 10.35
C LEU A 135 10.94 4.54 10.21
N LEU A 136 11.50 4.40 9.00
CA LEU A 136 12.95 4.41 8.77
C LEU A 136 13.41 5.41 7.70
N GLY A 137 12.48 6.02 6.97
CA GLY A 137 12.75 6.92 5.85
C GLY A 137 13.19 8.33 6.25
N ASN A 138 13.16 8.65 7.55
CA ASN A 138 13.56 9.95 8.13
C ASN A 138 12.80 11.16 7.54
N GLY A 139 11.55 10.98 7.10
CA GLY A 139 10.72 12.05 6.55
C GLY A 139 11.05 12.42 5.09
N ASN A 140 11.94 11.68 4.43
CA ASN A 140 12.26 11.91 3.02
C ASN A 140 11.03 11.69 2.14
N THR A 141 10.91 12.47 1.08
CA THR A 141 9.82 12.35 0.11
C THR A 141 9.84 10.99 -0.60
N ALA A 142 8.67 10.42 -0.81
CA ALA A 142 8.46 9.30 -1.71
C ALA A 142 7.67 9.75 -2.94
N SER A 143 7.65 8.95 -4.00
CA SER A 143 6.87 9.21 -5.19
C SER A 143 6.15 7.96 -5.70
N VAL A 144 5.09 8.14 -6.49
CA VAL A 144 4.40 7.07 -7.21
C VAL A 144 3.79 7.62 -8.48
N GLN A 145 3.78 6.84 -9.57
CA GLN A 145 3.07 7.22 -10.79
C GLN A 145 1.56 7.01 -10.60
N ILE A 146 0.74 7.99 -10.97
CA ILE A 146 -0.73 7.87 -10.93
C ILE A 146 -1.25 6.72 -11.79
N SER A 147 -0.50 6.33 -12.84
CA SER A 147 -0.81 5.16 -13.68
C SER A 147 -0.61 3.82 -12.97
N ARG A 148 0.06 3.80 -11.81
CA ARG A 148 0.42 2.59 -11.07
C ARG A 148 -0.38 2.38 -9.79
N ILE A 149 -1.05 3.41 -9.27
CA ILE A 149 -1.79 3.32 -8.01
C ILE A 149 -3.08 2.51 -8.14
N GLY A 150 -3.55 2.23 -9.37
CA GLY A 150 -4.71 1.38 -9.62
C GLY A 150 -6.05 2.08 -9.35
N ILE A 151 -6.10 3.41 -9.42
CA ILE A 151 -7.37 4.14 -9.47
C ILE A 151 -7.92 4.18 -10.90
N ASN A 152 -9.23 4.29 -11.04
CA ASN A 152 -9.93 4.42 -12.31
C ASN A 152 -10.99 5.52 -12.22
N PRO A 153 -10.57 6.82 -12.23
CA PRO A 153 -11.48 7.94 -12.18
C PRO A 153 -12.36 7.99 -13.43
N THR A 154 -13.67 7.97 -13.24
CA THR A 154 -14.66 8.20 -14.28
C THR A 154 -15.61 9.30 -13.85
N PRO A 155 -16.29 10.01 -14.77
CA PRO A 155 -17.23 11.04 -14.38
C PRO A 155 -18.33 10.55 -13.43
N GLU A 156 -18.78 9.29 -13.56
CA GLU A 156 -19.78 8.70 -12.67
C GLU A 156 -19.28 8.55 -11.22
N LYS A 157 -17.96 8.36 -11.04
CA LYS A 157 -17.32 8.30 -9.71
C LYS A 157 -16.93 9.67 -9.17
N ILE A 158 -17.16 10.74 -9.94
CA ILE A 158 -16.81 12.12 -9.60
C ILE A 158 -18.08 12.98 -9.74
N PRO A 159 -18.90 13.07 -8.68
CA PRO A 159 -20.20 13.75 -8.73
C PRO A 159 -20.11 15.19 -9.26
N ASP A 160 -19.07 15.93 -8.87
CA ASP A 160 -18.83 17.29 -9.36
C ASP A 160 -18.65 17.35 -10.88
N LEU A 161 -17.85 16.42 -11.45
CA LEU A 161 -17.63 16.34 -12.88
C LEU A 161 -18.93 15.99 -13.61
N MET A 162 -19.68 15.02 -13.07
CA MET A 162 -20.95 14.62 -13.68
C MET A 162 -21.98 15.74 -13.64
N ALA A 163 -22.04 16.52 -12.57
CA ALA A 163 -22.90 17.70 -12.48
C ALA A 163 -22.53 18.76 -13.53
N ILE A 164 -21.23 19.02 -13.74
CA ILE A 164 -20.76 19.94 -14.76
C ILE A 164 -21.11 19.43 -16.17
N ILE A 165 -20.93 18.13 -16.45
CA ILE A 165 -21.31 17.52 -17.74
C ILE A 165 -22.82 17.65 -17.99
N ASN A 166 -23.65 17.38 -16.98
CA ASN A 166 -25.10 17.43 -17.08
C ASN A 166 -25.63 18.85 -17.33
N THR A 167 -24.95 19.87 -16.80
CA THR A 167 -25.35 21.29 -16.89
C THR A 167 -24.66 22.08 -18.00
N ALA A 168 -23.70 21.46 -18.72
CA ALA A 168 -23.01 22.09 -19.82
C ALA A 168 -23.97 22.58 -20.92
N ARG A 169 -23.72 23.80 -21.42
CA ARG A 169 -24.48 24.39 -22.53
C ARG A 169 -24.10 23.73 -23.85
N ILE A 170 -24.95 23.87 -24.87
CA ILE A 170 -24.61 23.51 -26.25
C ILE A 170 -23.34 24.26 -26.66
N GLY A 171 -22.40 23.56 -27.31
CA GLY A 171 -21.06 24.05 -27.63
C GLY A 171 -19.97 23.39 -26.78
N GLU A 172 -18.84 24.07 -26.65
CA GLU A 172 -17.71 23.63 -25.83
C GLU A 172 -17.69 24.31 -24.46
N THR A 173 -17.42 23.56 -23.40
CA THR A 173 -17.16 24.06 -22.04
C THR A 173 -15.85 23.50 -21.53
N THR A 174 -14.90 24.36 -21.17
CA THR A 174 -13.64 23.96 -20.53
C THR A 174 -13.86 23.72 -19.03
N VAL A 175 -13.23 22.68 -18.49
CA VAL A 175 -13.25 22.38 -17.05
C VAL A 175 -11.83 22.39 -16.49
N ASN A 176 -11.68 22.96 -15.30
CA ASN A 176 -10.48 22.86 -14.47
C ASN A 176 -10.89 23.04 -13.01
N PHE A 177 -10.91 21.95 -12.24
CA PHE A 177 -11.27 22.02 -10.82
C PHE A 177 -10.62 20.91 -10.01
N ASN A 178 -10.63 21.07 -8.69
CA ASN A 178 -10.12 20.10 -7.74
C ASN A 178 -11.25 19.39 -7.03
N THR A 179 -11.09 18.10 -6.75
CA THR A 179 -12.08 17.31 -6.00
C THR A 179 -11.40 16.22 -5.18
N SER A 180 -12.06 15.79 -4.11
CA SER A 180 -11.58 14.69 -3.28
C SER A 180 -11.91 13.35 -3.94
N TYR A 181 -10.99 12.40 -3.87
CA TYR A 181 -11.16 11.08 -4.46
C TYR A 181 -10.74 9.98 -3.49
N TYR A 182 -11.70 9.17 -3.08
CA TYR A 182 -11.43 8.02 -2.22
C TYR A 182 -10.84 6.88 -3.06
N THR A 183 -9.55 6.60 -2.92
CA THR A 183 -8.87 5.58 -3.75
C THR A 183 -9.39 4.16 -3.49
N GLY A 184 -9.97 3.91 -2.31
CA GLY A 184 -10.55 2.62 -1.94
C GLY A 184 -11.82 2.23 -2.68
N GLN A 185 -12.41 3.15 -3.47
CA GLN A 185 -13.49 2.79 -4.39
C GLN A 185 -13.01 1.98 -5.61
N ASP A 186 -11.71 2.01 -5.89
CA ASP A 186 -11.10 1.30 -7.03
C ASP A 186 -10.16 0.19 -6.59
N SER A 187 -9.34 0.42 -5.56
CA SER A 187 -8.32 -0.53 -5.15
C SER A 187 -7.99 -0.44 -3.67
N VAL A 188 -7.86 -1.61 -3.03
CA VAL A 188 -7.49 -1.74 -1.62
C VAL A 188 -6.04 -1.31 -1.37
N ILE A 189 -5.15 -1.43 -2.36
CA ILE A 189 -3.74 -1.08 -2.22
C ILE A 189 -3.53 0.43 -1.99
N PRO A 190 -3.92 1.34 -2.91
CA PRO A 190 -3.81 2.79 -2.70
C PRO A 190 -4.66 3.27 -1.54
N ARG A 191 -5.77 2.59 -1.23
CA ARG A 191 -6.55 2.90 -0.02
C ARG A 191 -5.68 2.88 1.23
N ILE A 192 -4.74 1.94 1.34
CA ILE A 192 -3.97 1.74 2.57
C ILE A 192 -2.86 2.79 2.74
N TYR A 193 -2.27 3.31 1.67
CA TYR A 193 -1.15 4.25 1.79
C TYR A 193 -1.41 5.65 1.25
N LEU A 194 -2.52 5.88 0.55
CA LEU A 194 -2.97 7.20 0.07
C LEU A 194 -4.35 7.57 0.62
N GLY A 195 -5.25 6.59 0.77
CA GLY A 195 -6.59 6.85 1.31
C GLY A 195 -7.39 7.78 0.41
N THR A 196 -7.76 8.96 0.89
CA THR A 196 -8.45 9.98 0.10
C THR A 196 -7.44 11.00 -0.39
N ILE A 197 -7.32 11.14 -1.71
CA ILE A 197 -6.40 12.11 -2.34
C ILE A 197 -7.17 13.27 -2.95
N THR A 198 -6.47 14.36 -3.27
CA THR A 198 -7.04 15.45 -4.08
C THR A 198 -6.65 15.26 -5.54
N LEU A 199 -7.65 15.27 -6.42
CA LEU A 199 -7.46 15.24 -7.88
C LEU A 199 -7.66 16.64 -8.45
N ASN A 200 -6.91 16.98 -9.50
CA ASN A 200 -7.19 18.07 -10.42
C ASN A 200 -7.67 17.49 -11.75
N ILE A 201 -8.82 17.95 -12.23
CA ILE A 201 -9.44 17.49 -13.47
C ILE A 201 -9.44 18.64 -14.46
N THR A 202 -8.81 18.45 -15.61
CA THR A 202 -8.78 19.42 -16.71
C THR A 202 -9.27 18.78 -17.99
N GLY A 203 -10.14 19.45 -18.75
CA GLY A 203 -10.64 18.90 -20.00
C GLY A 203 -11.68 19.77 -20.70
N LYS A 204 -12.37 19.18 -21.67
CA LYS A 204 -13.41 19.82 -22.46
C LYS A 204 -14.66 18.96 -22.50
N ILE A 205 -15.81 19.62 -22.37
CA ILE A 205 -17.13 19.05 -22.59
C ILE A 205 -17.67 19.60 -23.90
N THR A 206 -18.15 18.73 -24.79
CA THR A 206 -18.81 19.11 -26.04
C THR A 206 -20.24 18.63 -26.00
N ARG A 207 -21.19 19.55 -26.08
CA ARG A 207 -22.62 19.24 -26.21
C ARG A 207 -23.15 19.72 -27.55
N ASN A 208 -23.66 18.78 -28.34
CA ASN A 208 -24.20 19.07 -29.67
C ASN A 208 -25.66 19.53 -29.59
N THR A 209 -26.15 20.15 -30.68
CA THR A 209 -27.56 20.54 -30.83
C THR A 209 -28.51 19.34 -30.81
N SER A 210 -28.02 18.13 -31.11
CA SER A 210 -28.75 16.87 -30.97
C SER A 210 -28.97 16.41 -29.53
N GLY A 211 -28.32 17.06 -28.55
CA GLY A 211 -28.36 16.65 -27.14
C GLY A 211 -27.27 15.65 -26.73
N THR A 212 -26.48 15.14 -27.68
CA THR A 212 -25.30 14.30 -27.40
C THR A 212 -24.25 15.10 -26.62
N VAL A 213 -23.69 14.52 -25.57
CA VAL A 213 -22.67 15.14 -24.72
C VAL A 213 -21.45 14.23 -24.60
N SER A 214 -20.27 14.81 -24.72
CA SER A 214 -19.00 14.10 -24.51
C SER A 214 -18.07 14.92 -23.65
N PHE A 215 -17.18 14.24 -22.94
CA PHE A 215 -16.10 14.82 -22.16
C PHE A 215 -14.79 14.11 -22.51
N SER A 216 -13.72 14.89 -22.65
CA SER A 216 -12.36 14.41 -22.83
C SER A 216 -11.40 15.28 -22.03
N GLY A 217 -10.56 14.67 -21.21
CA GLY A 217 -9.64 15.37 -20.35
C GLY A 217 -8.60 14.49 -19.70
N VAL A 218 -7.92 15.06 -18.71
CA VAL A 218 -6.90 14.40 -17.90
C VAL A 218 -7.15 14.65 -16.41
N VAL A 219 -6.67 13.71 -15.62
CA VAL A 219 -6.66 13.76 -14.16
C VAL A 219 -5.21 13.79 -13.69
N LYS A 220 -4.89 14.73 -12.80
CA LYS A 220 -3.65 14.78 -12.02
C LYS A 220 -3.98 14.65 -10.55
N ALA A 221 -3.04 14.20 -9.74
CA ALA A 221 -3.20 14.14 -8.29
C ALA A 221 -2.22 15.10 -7.62
N PHE A 222 -2.65 15.70 -6.51
CA PHE A 222 -1.75 16.45 -5.64
C PHE A 222 -0.89 15.49 -4.82
N SER A 223 0.22 15.99 -4.28
CA SER A 223 0.99 15.26 -3.27
C SER A 223 0.12 14.99 -2.04
N ASP A 224 0.29 13.81 -1.48
CA ASP A 224 -0.40 13.38 -0.27
C ASP A 224 0.57 13.30 0.92
N ARG A 225 0.05 13.40 2.16
CA ARG A 225 0.86 13.27 3.37
C ARG A 225 0.62 11.90 3.99
N TYR A 226 1.68 11.11 4.09
CA TYR A 226 1.65 9.85 4.82
C TYR A 226 1.97 10.07 6.30
N ASP A 227 1.01 9.77 7.18
CA ASP A 227 1.11 9.92 8.64
C ASP A 227 0.79 8.62 9.42
N ALA A 228 0.62 7.51 8.70
CA ALA A 228 0.22 6.20 9.23
C ALA A 228 -1.07 6.21 10.08
N ASN A 229 -1.94 7.21 9.94
CA ASN A 229 -3.15 7.32 10.76
C ASN A 229 -4.18 6.20 10.46
N ALA A 230 -5.01 5.90 11.45
CA ALA A 230 -6.00 4.83 11.44
C ALA A 230 -7.18 5.09 10.47
N SER A 231 -7.55 6.36 10.33
CA SER A 231 -8.93 6.76 9.96
C SER A 231 -9.31 6.53 8.49
N SER A 232 -8.37 6.31 7.58
CA SER A 232 -8.65 6.19 6.14
C SER A 232 -8.19 4.88 5.50
N HIS A 233 -7.41 4.06 6.21
CA HIS A 233 -6.53 3.10 5.55
C HIS A 233 -6.74 1.63 5.96
N ARG A 234 -7.45 1.34 7.06
CA ARG A 234 -7.32 0.02 7.73
C ARG A 234 -8.62 -0.63 8.19
N THR A 235 -9.65 -0.66 7.35
CA THR A 235 -10.90 -1.41 7.62
C THR A 235 -10.73 -2.95 7.75
N GLY A 236 -9.52 -3.43 8.03
CA GLY A 236 -9.17 -4.81 8.37
C GLY A 236 -7.93 -4.94 9.28
N PHE A 237 -7.47 -3.86 9.93
CA PHE A 237 -6.58 -3.99 11.09
C PHE A 237 -7.43 -3.84 12.34
N ASP A 238 -7.22 -4.70 13.33
CA ASP A 238 -7.83 -4.53 14.65
C ASP A 238 -7.42 -3.15 15.26
N GLU A 239 -8.27 -2.60 16.11
CA GLU A 239 -8.01 -1.39 16.90
C GLU A 239 -6.70 -1.55 17.71
N ALA A 240 -6.44 -2.77 18.19
CA ALA A 240 -5.20 -3.16 18.85
C ALA A 240 -3.97 -2.96 17.94
N ALA A 241 -4.03 -3.39 16.68
CA ALA A 241 -2.93 -3.26 15.74
C ALA A 241 -2.68 -1.81 15.31
N THR A 242 -3.75 -1.01 15.22
CA THR A 242 -3.65 0.44 15.01
C THR A 242 -2.92 1.13 16.17
N THR A 243 -3.29 0.78 17.40
CA THR A 243 -2.66 1.31 18.62
C THR A 243 -1.20 0.88 18.72
N ALA A 244 -0.91 -0.40 18.46
CA ALA A 244 0.43 -0.93 18.47
C ALA A 244 1.34 -0.23 17.44
N LEU A 245 0.86 0.04 16.21
CA LEU A 245 1.68 0.74 15.23
C LEU A 245 1.99 2.18 15.66
N ARG A 246 1.06 2.89 16.30
CA ARG A 246 1.34 4.24 16.84
C ARG A 246 2.47 4.19 17.87
N GLU A 247 2.45 3.22 18.78
CA GLU A 247 3.54 3.04 19.75
C GLU A 247 4.87 2.65 19.09
N VAL A 248 4.84 1.76 18.10
CA VAL A 248 6.04 1.41 17.31
C VAL A 248 6.60 2.65 16.63
N GLY A 249 5.75 3.49 16.03
CA GLY A 249 6.16 4.75 15.43
C GLY A 249 6.80 5.70 16.44
N ARG A 250 6.23 5.81 17.64
CA ARG A 250 6.78 6.62 18.73
C ARG A 250 8.16 6.12 19.17
N VAL A 251 8.33 4.81 19.34
CA VAL A 251 9.61 4.20 19.77
C VAL A 251 10.66 4.28 18.67
N ALA A 252 10.25 4.11 17.40
CA ALA A 252 11.13 4.23 16.24
C ALA A 252 11.45 5.68 15.85
N ASN A 253 10.82 6.69 16.49
CA ASN A 253 10.89 8.09 16.10
C ASN A 253 10.52 8.29 14.61
N ALA A 254 9.42 7.65 14.20
CA ALA A 254 8.89 7.68 12.84
C ALA A 254 8.57 9.11 12.40
N LYS A 255 8.71 9.36 11.10
CA LYS A 255 8.50 10.69 10.52
C LYS A 255 7.55 10.61 9.35
N ASP A 256 6.51 11.43 9.43
CA ASP A 256 5.59 11.67 8.33
C ASP A 256 6.34 12.21 7.12
N TYR A 257 5.85 11.89 5.93
CA TYR A 257 6.49 12.29 4.68
C TYR A 257 5.47 12.57 3.59
N ALA A 258 5.90 13.30 2.57
CA ALA A 258 5.10 13.56 1.38
C ALA A 258 5.25 12.41 0.38
N ILE A 259 4.12 12.00 -0.21
CA ILE A 259 4.07 11.13 -1.39
C ILE A 259 3.69 11.98 -2.59
N GLN A 260 4.65 12.18 -3.49
CA GLN A 260 4.41 12.85 -4.77
C GLN A 260 3.71 11.89 -5.74
N ILE A 261 2.50 12.24 -6.17
CA ILE A 261 1.76 11.45 -7.17
C ILE A 261 2.00 12.09 -8.54
N ASN A 262 2.83 11.44 -9.35
CA ASN A 262 3.32 11.98 -10.61
C ASN A 262 2.52 11.47 -11.83
N GLY A 263 2.53 12.25 -12.90
CA GLY A 263 1.89 11.89 -14.17
C GLY A 263 0.42 12.32 -14.26
N GLU A 264 -0.27 11.79 -15.27
CA GLU A 264 -1.69 12.08 -15.54
C GLU A 264 -2.40 10.83 -16.08
N LEU A 265 -3.71 10.75 -15.85
CA LEU A 265 -4.59 9.71 -16.41
C LEU A 265 -5.58 10.33 -17.39
N PRO A 266 -5.79 9.74 -18.58
CA PRO A 266 -6.88 10.15 -19.45
C PRO A 266 -8.23 9.81 -18.81
N ILE A 267 -9.20 10.69 -18.98
CA ILE A 267 -10.58 10.49 -18.55
C ILE A 267 -11.51 10.92 -19.69
N SER A 268 -12.50 10.10 -19.98
CA SER A 268 -13.45 10.38 -21.06
C SER A 268 -14.84 9.84 -20.74
N TYR A 269 -15.84 10.42 -21.40
CA TYR A 269 -17.24 10.03 -21.25
C TYR A 269 -18.03 10.46 -22.48
N ALA A 270 -19.06 9.70 -22.86
CA ALA A 270 -19.96 10.05 -23.94
C ALA A 270 -21.38 9.51 -23.67
N ARG A 271 -22.41 10.32 -23.97
CA ARG A 271 -23.83 9.96 -23.91
C ARG A 271 -24.63 10.62 -25.03
#